data_AF-A0A0N4XKV1-F1
#
_entry.id   AF-A0A0N4XKV1-F1
#
_cell.length_a   1.000
_cell.length_b   1.000
_cell.length_c   1.000
_cell.angle_alpha   90.00
_cell.angle_beta   90.00
_cell.angle_gamma   90.00
#
_symmetry.space_group_name_H-M   'P 1'
#
loop_
_entity.id
_entity.type
_entity.pdbx_description
1 polymer ?
#
loop_
_entity_poly.entity_id
_entity_poly.type
_entity_poly.pdbx_seq_one_letter_code
_entity_poly.pdbx_strand_id
1 'polypeptide(L)'
;MVFSNGTLWTNYRMKLTGPCDMNLKRFPFDQQKCFLTFESYNYNTGEVRMQWNQPYPVMLLKPIQLPDFEMVNFSVIAVEQMYPAGWWDELTVAFVFKRRYGWYILQGYIPTMVTIVISWISFYLGPRAIPARTMLGVNSLLAMTFQFGNIIRNLPRVSYVKAIDVWMLSGMLFIFLSLLELAVVGFMSRNEGLPPKVKKKRKREESDDEFSWKRIQTSPHLELRQFWVDKRINSVRNSTDWAQSKPQSRRDATLLSLLLSDF
;
A
#
# COMPACT_ATOMS: atom_id res chain seq x y z
N MET A 1 -13.36 -28.57 50.88
CA MET A 1 -13.05 -29.57 51.93
C MET A 1 -13.08 -28.86 53.26
N VAL A 2 -13.69 -29.46 54.27
CA VAL A 2 -13.72 -28.93 55.64
C VAL A 2 -12.75 -29.74 56.47
N PHE A 3 -11.79 -29.08 57.11
CA PHE A 3 -10.84 -29.72 58.02
C PHE A 3 -11.43 -29.79 59.44
N SER A 4 -10.96 -30.74 60.25
CA SER A 4 -11.44 -30.94 61.63
C SER A 4 -11.19 -29.73 62.54
N ASN A 5 -10.22 -28.88 62.20
CA ASN A 5 -9.93 -27.63 62.91
C ASN A 5 -10.85 -26.45 62.49
N GLY A 6 -11.87 -26.70 61.66
CA GLY A 6 -12.79 -25.67 61.16
C GLY A 6 -12.27 -24.88 59.95
N THR A 7 -11.07 -25.19 59.43
CA THR A 7 -10.55 -24.54 58.22
C THR A 7 -11.31 -25.03 56.98
N LEU A 8 -11.59 -24.11 56.05
CA LEU A 8 -12.26 -24.40 54.79
C LEU A 8 -11.29 -24.27 53.63
N TRP A 9 -11.15 -25.34 52.83
CA TRP A 9 -10.47 -25.29 51.53
C TRP A 9 -11.48 -25.25 50.41
N THR A 10 -11.42 -24.20 49.60
CA THR A 10 -12.32 -23.98 48.48
C THR A 10 -11.51 -23.84 47.19
N ASN A 11 -11.94 -24.52 46.12
CA ASN A 11 -11.29 -24.47 44.82
C ASN A 11 -12.34 -24.16 43.75
N TYR A 12 -12.02 -23.18 42.89
CA TYR A 12 -12.88 -22.77 41.79
C TYR A 12 -12.10 -22.77 40.48
N ARG A 13 -12.76 -23.19 39.40
CA ARG A 13 -12.25 -23.05 38.03
C ARG A 13 -12.97 -21.87 37.37
N MET A 14 -12.25 -20.80 37.12
CA MET A 14 -12.80 -19.56 36.56
C MET A 14 -12.17 -19.25 35.21
N LYS A 15 -12.96 -18.71 34.28
CA LYS A 15 -12.48 -18.07 33.04
C LYS A 15 -12.72 -16.57 33.19
N LEU A 16 -11.64 -15.81 33.28
CA LEU A 16 -11.69 -14.36 33.51
C LEU A 16 -11.28 -13.64 32.23
N THR A 17 -12.03 -12.60 31.88
CA THR A 17 -11.69 -11.67 30.81
C THR A 17 -11.68 -10.29 31.44
N GLY A 18 -10.50 -9.67 31.51
CA GLY A 18 -10.31 -8.35 32.09
C GLY A 18 -9.68 -7.38 31.09
N PRO A 19 -9.81 -6.06 31.32
CA PRO A 19 -9.08 -5.07 30.55
C PRO A 19 -7.58 -5.18 30.83
N CYS A 20 -6.77 -5.00 29.79
CA CYS A 20 -5.32 -4.84 29.92
C CYS A 20 -4.91 -3.62 29.11
N ASP A 21 -4.33 -2.63 29.79
CA ASP A 21 -3.79 -1.45 29.12
C ASP A 21 -2.46 -1.80 28.47
N MET A 22 -2.38 -1.59 27.15
CA MET A 22 -1.25 -2.01 26.33
C MET A 22 -0.50 -0.80 25.79
N ASN A 23 0.81 -0.80 25.98
CA ASN A 23 1.70 0.22 25.46
C ASN A 23 2.37 -0.25 24.16
N LEU A 24 1.87 0.23 23.02
CA LEU A 24 2.29 -0.17 21.68
C LEU A 24 3.39 0.74 21.08
N LYS A 25 4.00 1.65 21.86
CA LYS A 25 5.03 2.58 21.35
C LYS A 25 6.19 1.86 20.66
N ARG A 26 6.61 0.70 21.19
CA ARG A 26 7.72 -0.12 20.66
C ARG A 26 7.26 -1.28 19.76
N PHE A 27 6.02 -1.24 19.26
CA PHE A 27 5.51 -2.28 18.37
C PHE A 27 6.40 -2.48 17.13
N PRO A 28 6.72 -3.73 16.72
CA PRO A 28 6.27 -5.03 17.25
C PRO A 28 7.20 -5.67 18.30
N PHE A 29 8.22 -4.96 18.78
CA PHE A 29 9.20 -5.42 19.77
C PHE A 29 8.80 -5.02 21.20
N ASP A 30 7.51 -5.01 21.48
CA ASP A 30 6.90 -4.58 22.73
C ASP A 30 6.80 -5.71 23.77
N GLN A 31 6.73 -5.30 25.03
CA GLN A 31 6.36 -6.14 26.16
C GLN A 31 5.13 -5.50 26.82
N GLN A 32 4.13 -6.33 27.13
CA GLN A 32 2.88 -5.92 27.74
C GLN A 32 2.78 -6.48 29.15
N LYS A 33 2.34 -5.65 30.09
CA LYS A 33 2.09 -6.05 31.48
C LYS A 33 0.59 -6.00 31.73
N CYS A 34 -0.01 -7.14 32.03
CA CYS A 34 -1.42 -7.24 32.36
C CYS A 34 -1.59 -7.61 33.83
N PHE A 35 -2.59 -7.02 34.48
CA PHE A 35 -2.85 -7.21 35.89
C PHE A 35 -4.14 -8.00 36.09
N LEU A 36 -4.11 -8.93 37.02
CA LEU A 36 -5.28 -9.64 37.50
C LEU A 36 -5.40 -9.38 39.00
N THR A 37 -6.34 -8.50 39.35
CA THR A 37 -6.59 -8.07 40.71
C THR A 37 -7.76 -8.87 41.30
N PHE A 38 -7.56 -9.40 42.51
CA PHE A 38 -8.58 -10.01 43.35
C PHE A 38 -8.80 -9.14 44.58
N GLU A 39 -10.07 -8.84 44.85
CA GLU A 39 -10.49 -7.98 45.95
C GLU A 39 -11.87 -8.45 46.46
N SER A 40 -12.13 -8.24 47.75
CA SER A 40 -13.46 -8.44 48.34
C SER A 40 -14.41 -7.31 47.95
N TYR A 41 -15.55 -7.63 47.35
CA TYR A 41 -16.48 -6.60 46.88
C TYR A 41 -17.17 -5.83 48.03
N ASN A 42 -17.60 -6.53 49.09
CA ASN A 42 -18.40 -5.92 50.17
C ASN A 42 -17.64 -5.75 51.51
N TYR A 43 -16.64 -6.57 51.76
CA TYR A 43 -15.98 -6.66 53.07
C TYR A 43 -14.66 -5.89 53.04
N ASN A 44 -14.45 -5.02 54.03
CA ASN A 44 -13.23 -4.24 54.17
C ASN A 44 -12.13 -5.02 54.94
N THR A 45 -10.97 -4.42 55.14
CA THR A 45 -9.86 -5.04 55.91
C THR A 45 -10.17 -5.29 57.39
N GLY A 46 -11.20 -4.64 57.96
CA GLY A 46 -11.65 -4.88 59.33
C GLY A 46 -12.40 -6.20 59.49
N GLU A 47 -13.04 -6.69 58.43
CA GLU A 47 -13.86 -7.91 58.45
C GLU A 47 -13.13 -9.10 57.81
N VAL A 48 -12.47 -8.88 56.67
CA VAL A 48 -11.79 -9.94 55.90
C VAL A 48 -10.39 -9.48 55.55
N ARG A 49 -9.38 -10.28 55.95
CA ARG A 49 -7.99 -10.10 55.48
C ARG A 49 -7.67 -11.09 54.37
N MET A 50 -7.16 -10.60 53.26
CA MET A 50 -6.76 -11.41 52.11
C MET A 50 -5.23 -11.48 52.04
N GLN A 51 -4.68 -12.68 51.93
CA GLN A 51 -3.24 -12.89 51.85
C GLN A 51 -2.91 -14.00 50.86
N TRP A 52 -1.76 -13.85 50.20
CA TRP A 52 -1.21 -14.89 49.33
C TRP A 52 -0.70 -16.08 50.15
N ASN A 53 -1.01 -17.29 49.71
CA ASN A 53 -0.49 -18.50 50.35
C ASN A 53 1.02 -18.64 50.08
N GLN A 54 1.82 -18.78 51.13
CA GLN A 54 3.27 -18.91 51.05
C GLN A 54 3.69 -20.40 51.13
N PRO A 55 4.79 -20.83 50.47
CA PRO A 55 5.73 -20.02 49.68
C PRO A 55 5.35 -19.86 48.20
N TYR A 56 4.29 -20.55 47.74
CA TYR A 56 3.89 -20.59 46.34
C TYR A 56 2.50 -19.97 46.14
N PRO A 57 2.43 -18.67 45.88
CA PRO A 57 1.16 -17.95 45.75
C PRO A 57 0.46 -18.23 44.43
N VAL A 58 1.23 -18.44 43.37
CA VAL A 58 0.74 -18.75 42.02
C VAL A 58 1.59 -19.89 41.45
N MET A 59 0.95 -20.95 40.99
CA MET A 59 1.58 -22.08 40.31
C MET A 59 1.04 -22.19 38.89
N LEU A 60 1.93 -22.28 37.90
CA LEU A 60 1.56 -22.60 36.53
C LEU A 60 1.54 -24.12 36.35
N LEU A 61 0.39 -24.67 35.95
CA LEU A 61 0.27 -26.10 35.67
C LEU A 61 0.96 -26.49 34.35
N LYS A 62 0.98 -25.58 33.38
CA LYS A 62 1.61 -25.72 32.06
C LYS A 62 2.15 -24.36 31.60
N PRO A 63 3.20 -24.33 30.77
CA PRO A 63 3.64 -23.09 30.16
C PRO A 63 2.52 -22.52 29.27
N ILE A 64 2.18 -21.26 29.51
CA ILE A 64 1.13 -20.57 28.76
C ILE A 64 1.75 -19.99 27.49
N GLN A 65 1.46 -20.63 26.35
CA GLN A 65 1.90 -20.18 25.04
C GLN A 65 0.69 -19.68 24.24
N LEU A 66 0.70 -18.40 23.86
CA LEU A 66 -0.28 -17.84 22.94
C LEU A 66 0.34 -17.79 21.53
N PRO A 67 -0.49 -17.76 20.46
CA PRO A 67 0.00 -17.66 19.10
C PRO A 67 0.85 -16.40 18.85
N ASP A 68 0.41 -15.26 19.39
CA ASP A 68 1.06 -13.95 19.16
C ASP A 68 1.96 -13.49 20.32
N PHE A 69 1.81 -14.12 21.50
CA PHE A 69 2.48 -13.72 22.73
C PHE A 69 3.07 -14.90 23.48
N GLU A 70 4.19 -14.65 24.14
CA GLU A 70 4.81 -15.57 25.07
C GLU A 70 4.81 -14.94 26.46
N MET A 71 4.36 -15.68 27.47
CA MET A 71 4.49 -15.24 28.85
C MET A 71 5.95 -15.39 29.29
N VAL A 72 6.59 -14.27 29.64
CA VAL A 72 8.00 -14.25 30.04
C VAL A 72 8.16 -14.37 31.55
N ASN A 73 7.33 -13.66 32.30
CA ASN A 73 7.39 -13.65 33.75
C ASN A 73 6.02 -13.34 34.35
N PHE A 74 5.83 -13.68 35.62
CA PHE A 74 4.72 -13.21 36.43
C PHE A 74 5.23 -12.80 37.81
N SER A 75 4.50 -11.90 38.47
CA SER A 75 4.82 -11.45 39.83
C SER A 75 3.53 -11.28 40.61
N VAL A 76 3.59 -11.45 41.93
CA VAL A 76 2.47 -11.25 42.83
C VAL A 76 2.69 -10.01 43.68
N ILE A 77 1.62 -9.30 43.95
CA ILE A 77 1.58 -8.07 44.72
C ILE A 77 0.40 -8.20 45.69
N ALA A 78 0.60 -7.81 46.94
CA ALA A 78 -0.45 -7.67 47.93
C ALA A 78 -0.33 -6.28 48.54
N VAL A 79 -1.37 -5.47 48.42
CA VAL A 79 -1.37 -4.07 48.86
C VAL A 79 -2.71 -3.72 49.48
N GLU A 80 -2.70 -2.82 50.46
CA GLU A 80 -3.91 -2.25 51.04
C GLU A 80 -4.24 -0.96 50.27
N GLN A 81 -5.43 -0.90 49.68
CA GLN A 81 -5.90 0.25 48.91
C GLN A 81 -6.95 1.03 49.69
N MET A 82 -6.86 2.36 49.60
CA MET A 82 -7.84 3.27 50.19
C MET A 82 -8.92 3.60 49.17
N TYR A 83 -10.15 3.24 49.50
CA TYR A 83 -11.35 3.64 48.77
C TYR A 83 -12.18 4.63 49.59
N PRO A 84 -13.15 5.34 49.00
CA PRO A 84 -14.00 6.27 49.75
C PRO A 84 -14.73 5.64 50.93
N ALA A 85 -14.96 4.32 50.90
CA ALA A 85 -15.65 3.57 51.94
C ALA A 85 -14.70 3.00 53.03
N GLY A 86 -13.39 3.27 53.00
CA GLY A 86 -12.38 2.65 53.89
C GLY A 86 -11.24 1.93 53.17
N TRP A 87 -10.61 0.97 53.85
CA TRP A 87 -9.46 0.22 53.35
C TRP A 87 -9.82 -1.20 52.89
N TRP A 88 -9.26 -1.64 51.76
CA TRP A 88 -9.44 -2.97 51.18
C TRP A 88 -8.11 -3.65 50.91
N ASP A 89 -8.06 -4.97 51.08
CA ASP A 89 -6.92 -5.79 50.68
C ASP A 89 -7.03 -6.15 49.20
N GLU A 90 -6.03 -5.75 48.41
CA GLU A 90 -5.91 -6.05 46.99
C GLU A 90 -4.81 -7.11 46.76
N LEU A 91 -5.17 -8.22 46.13
CA LEU A 91 -4.24 -9.27 45.71
C LEU A 91 -4.09 -9.28 44.19
N THR A 92 -2.94 -8.85 43.68
CA THR A 92 -2.73 -8.62 42.26
C THR A 92 -1.65 -9.50 41.68
N VAL A 93 -1.96 -10.17 40.58
CA VAL A 93 -1.00 -10.94 39.78
C VAL A 93 -0.67 -10.16 38.51
N ALA A 94 0.60 -9.79 38.34
CA ALA A 94 1.08 -9.12 37.15
C ALA A 94 1.72 -10.13 36.20
N PHE A 95 1.16 -10.28 35.00
CA PHE A 95 1.67 -11.12 33.92
C PHE A 95 2.42 -10.28 32.90
N VAL A 96 3.64 -10.70 32.55
CA VAL A 96 4.48 -10.06 31.54
C VAL A 96 4.45 -10.90 30.27
N PHE A 97 3.86 -10.35 29.22
CA PHE A 97 3.79 -10.94 27.89
C PHE A 97 4.76 -10.25 26.94
N LYS A 98 5.48 -11.04 26.15
CA LYS A 98 6.35 -10.56 25.05
C LYS A 98 5.73 -10.98 23.72
N ARG A 99 5.67 -10.04 22.78
CA ARG A 99 5.13 -10.31 21.44
C ARG A 99 6.10 -11.13 20.59
N ARG A 100 5.58 -12.07 19.82
CA ARG A 100 6.33 -12.80 18.79
C ARG A 100 6.42 -11.95 17.52
N TYR A 101 7.58 -11.36 17.27
CA TYR A 101 7.77 -10.40 16.18
C TYR A 101 8.06 -11.02 14.80
N GLY A 102 8.34 -12.33 14.74
CA GLY A 102 8.80 -13.00 13.51
C GLY A 102 7.87 -12.81 12.31
N TRP A 103 6.56 -12.96 12.53
CA TRP A 103 5.55 -12.74 11.50
C TRP A 103 5.54 -11.29 10.98
N TYR A 104 5.64 -10.30 11.87
CA TYR A 104 5.68 -8.88 11.51
C TYR A 104 6.94 -8.50 10.74
N ILE A 105 8.07 -9.12 11.03
CA ILE A 105 9.30 -8.91 10.25
C ILE A 105 9.13 -9.45 8.83
N LEU A 106 8.68 -10.69 8.69
CA LEU A 106 8.56 -11.35 7.39
C LEU A 106 7.52 -10.67 6.48
N GLN A 107 6.37 -10.28 7.03
CA GLN A 107 5.29 -9.70 6.24
C GLN A 107 5.34 -8.17 6.17
N GLY A 108 5.84 -7.49 7.19
CA GLY A 108 5.88 -6.03 7.27
C GLY A 108 7.23 -5.45 6.83
N TYR A 109 8.31 -5.87 7.48
CA TYR A 109 9.63 -5.26 7.28
C TYR A 109 10.31 -5.70 5.99
N ILE A 110 10.30 -6.99 5.65
CA ILE A 110 10.99 -7.46 4.43
C ILE A 110 10.42 -6.83 3.15
N PRO A 111 9.09 -6.80 2.91
CA PRO A 111 8.54 -6.19 1.69
C PRO A 111 8.81 -4.69 1.60
N THR A 112 8.79 -3.97 2.73
CA THR A 112 9.06 -2.53 2.78
C THR A 112 10.53 -2.23 2.51
N MET A 113 11.45 -3.05 3.03
CA MET A 113 12.87 -2.97 2.70
C MET A 113 13.13 -3.16 1.20
N VAL A 114 12.54 -4.19 0.60
CA VAL A 114 12.67 -4.45 -0.85
C VAL A 114 12.12 -3.27 -1.65
N THR A 115 10.99 -2.70 -1.25
CA THR A 115 10.40 -1.51 -1.89
C THR A 115 11.33 -0.30 -1.85
N ILE A 116 11.98 -0.06 -0.70
CA ILE A 116 12.97 1.01 -0.54
C ILE A 116 14.18 0.76 -1.45
N VAL A 117 14.71 -0.47 -1.51
CA VAL A 117 15.83 -0.83 -2.40
C VAL A 117 15.46 -0.63 -3.87
N ILE A 118 14.23 -1.00 -4.29
CA ILE A 118 13.75 -0.78 -5.66
C ILE A 118 13.71 0.71 -6.01
N SER A 119 13.30 1.57 -5.07
CA SER A 119 13.32 3.02 -5.30
C SER A 119 14.74 3.54 -5.56
N TRP A 120 15.75 2.97 -4.91
CA TRP A 120 17.15 3.29 -5.11
C TRP A 120 17.73 2.80 -6.44
N ILE A 121 17.27 1.65 -6.93
CA ILE A 121 17.70 1.14 -8.24
C ILE A 121 17.37 2.15 -9.36
N SER A 122 16.31 2.97 -9.20
CA SER A 122 15.94 3.99 -10.19
C SER A 122 17.04 5.02 -10.46
N PHE A 123 17.92 5.30 -9.48
CA PHE A 123 19.08 6.17 -9.65
C PHE A 123 20.18 5.52 -10.51
N TYR A 124 20.27 4.20 -10.47
CA TYR A 124 21.33 3.45 -11.13
C TYR A 124 21.06 3.25 -12.63
N LEU A 125 19.78 3.21 -13.04
CA LEU A 125 19.40 3.18 -14.46
C LEU A 125 19.86 4.48 -15.12
N GLY A 126 20.42 4.47 -16.33
CA GLY A 126 20.93 5.69 -17.00
C GLY A 126 19.85 6.73 -17.38
N PRO A 127 20.23 8.01 -17.64
CA PRO A 127 19.30 9.14 -17.80
C PRO A 127 18.40 9.09 -19.05
N ARG A 128 18.64 8.14 -19.97
CA ARG A 128 17.91 8.03 -21.24
C ARG A 128 16.49 7.45 -21.11
N ALA A 129 16.13 6.85 -19.96
CA ALA A 129 14.84 6.19 -19.75
C ALA A 129 14.01 6.81 -18.61
N ILE A 130 13.71 8.11 -18.71
CA ILE A 130 12.90 8.86 -17.73
C ILE A 130 11.55 8.17 -17.40
N PRO A 131 10.76 7.67 -18.38
CA PRO A 131 9.46 7.05 -18.10
C PRO A 131 9.55 5.78 -17.25
N ALA A 132 10.61 4.99 -17.44
CA ALA A 132 10.81 3.76 -16.67
C ALA A 132 11.12 4.08 -15.20
N ARG A 133 11.96 5.10 -14.95
CA ARG A 133 12.32 5.52 -13.60
C ARG A 133 11.12 6.09 -12.83
N THR A 134 10.30 6.94 -13.45
CA THR A 134 9.10 7.49 -12.81
C THR A 134 8.08 6.40 -12.51
N MET A 135 7.88 5.44 -13.41
CA MET A 135 6.98 4.30 -13.17
C MET A 135 7.43 3.47 -11.95
N LEU A 136 8.73 3.18 -11.83
CA LEU A 136 9.27 2.44 -10.67
C LEU A 136 9.06 3.20 -9.36
N GLY A 137 9.38 4.50 -9.32
CA GLY A 137 9.23 5.31 -8.10
C GLY A 137 7.77 5.48 -7.66
N VAL A 138 6.85 5.73 -8.60
CA VAL A 138 5.41 5.86 -8.30
C VAL A 138 4.83 4.53 -7.84
N ASN A 139 5.19 3.41 -8.48
CA ASN A 139 4.73 2.09 -8.06
C ASN A 139 5.24 1.71 -6.66
N SER A 140 6.49 2.05 -6.33
CA SER A 140 7.04 1.88 -4.98
C SER A 140 6.29 2.71 -3.93
N LEU A 141 5.95 3.97 -4.24
CA LEU A 141 5.18 4.83 -3.33
C LEU A 141 3.77 4.27 -3.08
N LEU A 142 3.13 3.79 -4.15
CA LEU A 142 1.81 3.16 -4.08
C LEU A 142 1.86 1.88 -3.23
N ALA A 143 2.85 1.01 -3.47
CA ALA A 143 3.06 -0.21 -2.69
C ALA A 143 3.28 0.09 -1.20
N MET A 144 4.12 1.09 -0.88
CA MET A 144 4.38 1.51 0.50
C MET A 144 3.11 2.03 1.20
N THR A 145 2.28 2.78 0.47
CA THR A 145 1.00 3.32 0.97
C THR A 145 0.00 2.19 1.25
N PHE A 146 -0.10 1.21 0.36
CA PHE A 146 -0.95 0.03 0.57
C PHE A 146 -0.49 -0.80 1.79
N GLN A 147 0.81 -1.01 1.93
CA GLN A 147 1.39 -1.74 3.06
C GLN A 147 1.08 -1.05 4.39
N PHE A 148 1.21 0.29 4.43
CA PHE A 148 0.88 1.09 5.61
C PHE A 148 -0.60 0.93 6.00
N GLY A 149 -1.50 0.95 5.02
CA GLY A 149 -2.92 0.69 5.23
C GLY A 149 -3.21 -0.72 5.77
N ASN A 150 -2.51 -1.75 5.26
CA ASN A 150 -2.66 -3.12 5.74
C ASN A 150 -2.23 -3.27 7.20
N ILE A 151 -1.08 -2.71 7.57
CA ILE A 151 -0.57 -2.71 8.95
C ILE A 151 -1.59 -2.03 9.89
N ILE A 152 -2.09 -0.84 9.55
CA ILE A 152 -3.05 -0.11 10.39
C ILE A 152 -4.35 -0.88 10.61
N ARG A 153 -4.80 -1.67 9.63
CA ARG A 153 -6.03 -2.46 9.74
C ARG A 153 -5.89 -3.66 10.69
N ASN A 154 -4.69 -4.25 10.76
CA ASN A 154 -4.43 -5.41 11.60
C ASN A 154 -4.09 -5.06 13.05
N LEU A 155 -3.87 -3.77 13.35
CA LEU A 155 -3.54 -3.30 14.69
C LEU A 155 -4.70 -2.49 15.29
N PRO A 156 -4.89 -2.53 16.62
CA PRO A 156 -5.81 -1.63 17.28
C PRO A 156 -5.40 -0.18 17.02
N ARG A 157 -6.39 0.68 16.75
CA ARG A 157 -6.17 2.10 16.51
C ARG A 157 -5.74 2.77 17.80
N VAL A 158 -4.52 3.28 17.81
CA VAL A 158 -3.96 4.08 18.91
C VAL A 158 -3.56 5.44 18.38
N SER A 159 -3.73 6.48 19.20
CA SER A 159 -3.48 7.88 18.82
C SER A 159 -2.02 8.31 18.89
N TYR A 160 -1.14 7.50 19.52
CA TYR A 160 0.29 7.80 19.64
C TYR A 160 1.13 7.14 18.55
N VAL A 161 2.31 7.72 18.32
CA VAL A 161 3.28 7.24 17.32
C VAL A 161 3.88 5.89 17.75
N LYS A 162 3.81 4.90 16.87
CA LYS A 162 4.43 3.59 17.04
C LYS A 162 5.77 3.53 16.29
N ALA A 163 6.69 2.68 16.75
CA ALA A 163 7.98 2.48 16.08
C ALA A 163 7.83 2.05 14.60
N ILE A 164 6.82 1.24 14.29
CA ILE A 164 6.49 0.88 12.90
C ILE A 164 6.02 2.08 12.06
N ASP A 165 5.32 3.05 12.66
CA ASP A 165 4.88 4.24 11.92
C ASP A 165 6.09 5.10 11.52
N VAL A 166 7.07 5.26 12.43
CA VAL A 166 8.32 5.98 12.14
C VAL A 166 9.10 5.29 11.01
N TRP A 167 9.20 3.96 11.06
CA TRP A 167 9.81 3.18 9.99
C TRP A 167 9.13 3.44 8.64
N MET A 168 7.80 3.34 8.60
CA MET A 168 7.03 3.54 7.36
C MET A 168 7.13 4.97 6.83
N LEU A 169 7.05 5.98 7.72
CA LEU A 169 7.18 7.39 7.35
C LEU A 169 8.59 7.71 6.82
N SER A 170 9.64 7.15 7.41
CA SER A 170 11.01 7.32 6.92
C SER A 170 11.19 6.74 5.51
N GLY A 171 10.66 5.54 5.25
CA GLY A 171 10.70 4.92 3.92
C GLY A 171 9.86 5.69 2.89
N MET A 172 8.69 6.22 3.28
CA MET A 172 7.86 7.04 2.41
C MET A 172 8.55 8.36 2.04
N LEU A 173 9.14 9.05 3.03
CA LEU A 173 9.93 10.26 2.81
C LEU A 173 11.10 9.99 1.86
N PHE A 174 11.73 8.83 2.00
CA PHE A 174 12.84 8.43 1.17
C PHE A 174 12.46 8.23 -0.30
N ILE A 175 11.37 7.52 -0.56
CA ILE A 175 10.82 7.35 -1.91
C ILE A 175 10.44 8.73 -2.48
N PHE A 176 9.85 9.61 -1.67
CA PHE A 176 9.52 10.97 -2.11
C PHE A 176 10.76 11.77 -2.51
N LEU A 177 11.85 11.69 -1.74
CA LEU A 177 13.13 12.32 -2.10
C LEU A 177 13.71 11.77 -3.40
N SER A 178 13.55 10.47 -3.66
CA SER A 178 13.96 9.87 -4.94
C SER A 178 13.18 10.42 -6.13
N LEU A 179 11.87 10.64 -5.98
CA LEU A 179 11.05 11.27 -7.02
C LEU A 179 11.42 12.74 -7.24
N LEU A 180 11.79 13.46 -6.17
CA LEU A 180 12.22 14.85 -6.25
C LEU A 180 13.53 14.97 -7.02
N GLU A 181 14.50 14.11 -6.75
CA GLU A 181 15.75 14.03 -7.53
C GLU A 181 15.48 13.80 -9.02
N LEU A 182 14.58 12.86 -9.35
CA LEU A 182 14.19 12.59 -10.73
C LEU A 182 13.55 13.81 -11.40
N ALA A 183 12.73 14.57 -10.67
CA ALA A 183 12.15 15.81 -11.18
C ALA A 183 13.24 16.87 -11.47
N VAL A 184 14.25 16.97 -10.61
CA VAL A 184 15.39 17.88 -10.79
C VAL A 184 16.24 17.46 -11.99
N VAL A 185 16.60 16.17 -12.13
CA VAL A 185 17.36 15.65 -13.27
C VAL A 185 16.58 15.82 -14.58
N GLY A 186 15.27 15.57 -14.57
CA GLY A 186 14.40 15.80 -15.72
C GLY A 186 14.36 17.27 -16.14
N PHE A 187 14.34 18.19 -15.18
CA PHE A 187 14.40 19.64 -15.46
C PHE A 187 15.76 20.06 -16.04
N MET A 188 16.86 19.59 -15.47
CA MET A 188 18.21 19.88 -15.98
C MET A 188 18.42 19.34 -17.39
N SER A 189 18.05 18.08 -17.64
CA SER A 189 18.16 17.46 -18.97
C SER A 189 17.33 18.20 -20.04
N ARG A 190 16.17 18.76 -19.68
CA ARG A 190 15.37 19.57 -20.61
C ARG A 190 16.02 20.91 -20.95
N ASN A 191 16.71 21.53 -19.99
CA ASN A 191 17.40 22.81 -20.20
C ASN A 191 18.65 22.67 -21.09
N GLU A 192 19.35 21.53 -21.02
CA GLU A 192 20.52 21.24 -21.88
C GLU A 192 20.13 20.93 -23.34
N GLY A 193 18.88 20.53 -23.59
CA GLY A 193 18.36 20.18 -24.92
C GLY A 193 17.84 21.36 -25.76
N LEU A 194 17.80 22.61 -25.25
CA LEU A 194 17.41 23.77 -26.06
C LEU A 194 18.65 24.34 -26.80
N PRO A 195 18.69 24.36 -28.15
CA PRO A 195 19.75 25.07 -28.86
C PRO A 195 19.69 26.57 -28.52
N PRO A 196 20.85 27.28 -28.42
CA PRO A 196 20.86 28.70 -28.14
C PRO A 196 20.04 29.42 -29.22
N LYS A 197 19.00 30.14 -28.82
CA LYS A 197 18.19 30.99 -29.72
C LYS A 197 19.11 31.99 -30.40
N VAL A 198 19.56 31.71 -31.63
CA VAL A 198 20.23 32.67 -32.50
C VAL A 198 19.25 33.83 -32.70
N LYS A 199 19.53 34.97 -32.07
CA LYS A 199 18.79 36.22 -32.26
C LYS A 199 18.97 36.65 -33.72
N LYS A 200 17.99 36.34 -34.58
CA LYS A 200 17.93 36.88 -35.94
C LYS A 200 17.62 38.38 -35.82
N LYS A 201 18.67 39.22 -35.79
CA LYS A 201 18.53 40.68 -36.01
C LYS A 201 17.95 40.86 -37.41
N ARG A 202 16.66 41.18 -37.50
CA ARG A 202 16.01 41.58 -38.74
C ARG A 202 16.41 43.03 -39.02
N LYS A 203 17.49 43.24 -39.79
CA LYS A 203 17.74 44.53 -40.46
C LYS A 203 16.62 44.76 -41.48
N ARG A 204 16.11 45.99 -41.51
CA ARG A 204 15.08 46.49 -42.42
C ARG A 204 15.74 47.58 -43.27
N GLU A 205 15.72 47.40 -44.58
CA GLU A 205 16.01 48.32 -45.71
C GLU A 205 15.85 47.41 -46.95
N GLU A 206 14.69 47.34 -47.63
CA GLU A 206 14.00 48.28 -48.53
C GLU A 206 14.62 48.37 -49.94
N SER A 207 13.78 47.96 -50.92
CA SER A 207 13.77 48.16 -52.39
C SER A 207 15.00 47.75 -53.23
N ASP A 208 14.84 46.72 -54.08
CA ASP A 208 14.66 46.93 -55.53
C ASP A 208 14.42 45.61 -56.28
N ASP A 209 13.63 45.73 -57.34
CA ASP A 209 12.96 44.71 -58.13
C ASP A 209 13.89 43.82 -58.97
N GLU A 210 13.24 42.78 -59.54
CA GLU A 210 13.60 42.16 -60.82
C GLU A 210 14.60 40.98 -60.79
N PHE A 211 14.18 39.91 -61.49
CA PHE A 211 15.11 39.09 -62.28
C PHE A 211 15.92 37.99 -61.58
N SER A 212 15.27 36.93 -61.07
CA SER A 212 15.95 35.63 -60.94
C SER A 212 15.03 34.40 -61.07
N TRP A 213 14.08 34.45 -62.02
CA TRP A 213 13.35 33.26 -62.49
C TRP A 213 13.93 32.64 -63.78
N LYS A 214 15.11 33.07 -64.25
CA LYS A 214 15.69 32.60 -65.53
C LYS A 214 17.19 32.28 -65.45
N ARG A 215 17.50 31.11 -64.88
CA ARG A 215 18.72 30.29 -65.08
C ARG A 215 18.57 29.13 -64.09
N ILE A 216 18.06 27.96 -64.43
CA ILE A 216 18.59 27.00 -65.39
C ILE A 216 17.44 26.00 -65.65
N GLN A 217 16.77 26.14 -66.79
CA GLN A 217 15.90 25.10 -67.36
C GLN A 217 16.11 25.14 -68.88
N THR A 218 17.23 24.54 -69.29
CA THR A 218 17.58 24.12 -70.66
C THR A 218 17.61 22.60 -70.59
N SER A 219 16.90 21.79 -71.37
CA SER A 219 16.65 21.83 -72.80
C SER A 219 15.48 20.89 -73.20
N PRO A 220 15.03 20.92 -74.47
CA PRO A 220 13.69 20.52 -74.93
C PRO A 220 13.63 19.09 -75.49
N HIS A 221 12.43 18.48 -75.60
CA HIS A 221 11.85 17.91 -76.84
C HIS A 221 10.53 17.16 -76.57
N LEU A 222 9.59 17.30 -77.51
CA LEU A 222 8.37 16.50 -77.77
C LEU A 222 7.17 16.62 -76.83
N GLU A 223 6.30 17.54 -77.23
CA GLU A 223 4.85 17.32 -77.28
C GLU A 223 4.53 15.90 -77.78
N LEU A 224 3.58 15.21 -77.10
CA LEU A 224 2.78 14.04 -77.56
C LEU A 224 2.30 13.11 -76.41
N ARG A 225 2.08 13.62 -75.18
CA ARG A 225 1.59 12.77 -74.07
C ARG A 225 0.29 13.19 -73.38
N GLN A 226 -0.40 14.22 -73.88
CA GLN A 226 -1.74 14.58 -73.41
C GLN A 226 -2.90 14.09 -74.30
N PHE A 227 -2.60 13.43 -75.44
CA PHE A 227 -3.63 12.96 -76.37
C PHE A 227 -4.08 11.50 -76.16
N TRP A 228 -3.39 10.71 -75.32
CA TRP A 228 -3.62 9.26 -75.21
C TRP A 228 -4.28 8.79 -73.90
N VAL A 229 -4.52 9.66 -72.93
CA VAL A 229 -5.17 9.27 -71.66
C VAL A 229 -6.70 9.43 -71.73
N ASP A 230 -7.21 10.43 -72.45
CA ASP A 230 -8.66 10.65 -72.59
C ASP A 230 -9.37 9.67 -73.54
N LYS A 231 -8.64 8.98 -74.43
CA LYS A 231 -9.24 8.02 -75.36
C LYS A 231 -9.41 6.60 -74.79
N ARG A 232 -8.94 6.33 -73.56
CA ARG A 232 -9.05 5.01 -72.91
C ARG A 232 -10.29 4.88 -72.00
N ILE A 233 -10.94 5.98 -71.64
CA ILE A 233 -12.14 5.99 -70.78
C ILE A 233 -13.43 5.71 -71.56
N ASN A 234 -13.46 5.93 -72.89
CA ASN A 234 -14.64 5.71 -73.72
C ASN A 234 -14.75 4.32 -74.40
N SER A 235 -13.82 3.39 -74.15
CA SER A 235 -13.79 2.07 -74.81
C SER A 235 -14.24 0.89 -73.93
N VAL A 236 -14.50 1.09 -72.64
CA VAL A 236 -14.98 0.02 -71.72
C VAL A 236 -16.48 0.16 -71.45
N ARG A 237 -17.20 0.95 -72.27
CA ARG A 237 -18.65 1.16 -72.15
C ARG A 237 -19.51 0.25 -73.04
N ASN A 238 -18.93 -0.52 -73.97
CA ASN A 238 -19.70 -1.29 -74.96
C ASN A 238 -19.28 -2.75 -75.09
N SER A 239 -19.15 -3.47 -73.97
CA SER A 239 -19.22 -4.93 -74.02
C SER A 239 -19.79 -5.45 -72.71
N THR A 240 -20.81 -6.29 -72.84
CA THR A 240 -21.58 -6.99 -71.80
C THR A 240 -22.68 -6.19 -71.09
N ASP A 241 -23.67 -5.75 -71.87
CA ASP A 241 -25.07 -5.63 -71.44
C ASP A 241 -25.87 -6.62 -72.29
N TRP A 242 -26.03 -7.87 -71.84
CA TRP A 242 -27.04 -8.84 -72.32
C TRP A 242 -27.09 -10.03 -71.35
N ALA A 243 -27.88 -9.93 -70.28
CA ALA A 243 -28.71 -11.04 -69.77
C ALA A 243 -29.50 -10.61 -68.52
N GLN A 244 -30.79 -10.32 -68.74
CA GLN A 244 -31.97 -10.85 -68.02
C GLN A 244 -32.08 -10.63 -66.48
N SER A 245 -33.20 -10.36 -65.82
CA SER A 245 -34.59 -9.95 -66.08
C SER A 245 -35.23 -9.87 -64.66
N LYS A 246 -36.12 -8.90 -64.39
CA LYS A 246 -36.91 -8.70 -63.12
C LYS A 246 -37.85 -9.89 -62.78
N PRO A 247 -38.74 -9.85 -61.74
CA PRO A 247 -38.67 -9.53 -60.29
C PRO A 247 -39.31 -10.66 -59.39
N GLN A 248 -39.62 -10.40 -58.09
CA GLN A 248 -40.83 -10.82 -57.32
C GLN A 248 -40.68 -11.73 -56.05
N SER A 249 -41.18 -11.20 -54.91
CA SER A 249 -41.99 -11.84 -53.84
C SER A 249 -41.40 -12.62 -52.61
N ARG A 250 -41.62 -11.99 -51.43
CA ARG A 250 -42.22 -12.42 -50.13
C ARG A 250 -41.79 -13.72 -49.39
N ARG A 251 -41.60 -13.49 -48.07
CA ARG A 251 -42.01 -14.28 -46.87
C ARG A 251 -41.14 -15.52 -46.56
N ASP A 252 -40.69 -15.82 -45.34
CA ASP A 252 -41.19 -15.54 -43.98
C ASP A 252 -40.09 -15.63 -42.90
N ALA A 253 -40.40 -14.98 -41.77
CA ALA A 253 -40.19 -15.36 -40.36
C ALA A 253 -38.78 -15.70 -39.80
N THR A 254 -38.23 -14.90 -38.88
CA THR A 254 -38.40 -14.94 -37.40
C THR A 254 -37.53 -16.02 -36.72
N LEU A 255 -36.88 -15.62 -35.61
CA LEU A 255 -36.21 -16.44 -34.59
C LEU A 255 -34.73 -16.80 -34.84
N LEU A 256 -33.82 -16.04 -34.22
CA LEU A 256 -32.66 -16.57 -33.49
C LEU A 256 -31.98 -15.43 -32.70
N SER A 257 -32.75 -14.86 -31.77
CA SER A 257 -32.20 -14.32 -30.52
C SER A 257 -32.46 -15.36 -29.44
N LEU A 258 -31.53 -15.46 -28.48
CA LEU A 258 -31.43 -16.43 -27.37
C LEU A 258 -30.52 -17.63 -27.67
N LEU A 259 -29.29 -17.57 -27.16
CA LEU A 259 -28.79 -18.44 -26.09
C LEU A 259 -27.32 -18.08 -25.79
N LEU A 260 -27.14 -17.17 -24.83
CA LEU A 260 -25.90 -17.02 -24.06
C LEU A 260 -26.23 -17.48 -22.63
N SER A 261 -25.96 -18.76 -22.37
CA SER A 261 -25.75 -19.31 -21.03
C SER A 261 -24.69 -20.40 -21.14
N ASP A 262 -23.80 -20.44 -20.14
CA ASP A 262 -22.88 -21.54 -19.79
C ASP A 262 -21.50 -21.56 -20.47
N PHE A 263 -20.57 -20.74 -19.97
CA PHE A 263 -19.45 -21.18 -19.11
C PHE A 263 -18.71 -19.98 -18.50
#